data_AF-A0A917GDZ5-F1
#
_entry.id   AF-A0A917GDZ5-F1
#
_cell.length_a   1.000
_cell.length_b   1.000
_cell.length_c   1.000
_cell.angle_alpha   90.00
_cell.angle_beta   90.00
_cell.angle_gamma   90.00
#
_symmetry.space_group_name_H-M   'P 1'
#
loop_
_entity.id
_entity.type
_entity.pdbx_description
1 polymer ?
#
loop_
_entity_poly.entity_id
_entity_poly.type
_entity_poly.pdbx_seq_one_letter_code
_entity_poly.pdbx_strand_id
1 'polypeptide(L)'
;MKAMLKEVLNKIVKIEEAQLKLLDLLEDRTIKVQAPNVNELLNQSKSQKELKKLAKKEKSKKDDEEFLLYFLNKEEIKKKFNLAATPNSNRVLAYLKTMDPSVFDGFKRIK
;
A
#
# COMPACT_ATOMS: atom_id res chain seq x y z
N MET A 1 -24.92 -22.04 -48.92
CA MET A 1 -23.45 -22.23 -48.77
C MET A 1 -22.66 -20.93 -48.92
N LYS A 2 -22.78 -20.17 -50.02
CA LYS A 2 -22.01 -18.92 -50.24
C LYS A 2 -22.27 -17.80 -49.21
N ALA A 3 -23.51 -17.63 -48.76
CA ALA A 3 -23.86 -16.58 -47.77
C ALA A 3 -23.25 -16.83 -46.38
N MET A 4 -23.21 -18.09 -45.96
CA MET A 4 -22.62 -18.51 -44.68
C MET A 4 -21.10 -18.32 -44.67
N LEU A 5 -20.43 -18.61 -45.79
CA LEU A 5 -19.00 -18.36 -45.96
C LEU A 5 -18.66 -16.86 -45.87
N LYS A 6 -19.50 -16.01 -46.48
CA LYS A 6 -19.35 -14.55 -46.44
C LYS A 6 -19.51 -14.00 -45.01
N GLU A 7 -20.44 -14.56 -44.24
CA GLU A 7 -20.65 -14.16 -42.84
C GLU A 7 -19.48 -14.56 -41.95
N VAL A 8 -18.93 -15.76 -42.16
CA VAL A 8 -17.74 -16.24 -41.44
C VAL A 8 -16.53 -15.38 -41.77
N LEU A 9 -16.29 -15.07 -43.05
CA LEU A 9 -15.22 -14.17 -43.48
C LEU A 9 -15.33 -12.78 -42.83
N ASN A 10 -16.53 -12.20 -42.78
CA ASN A 10 -16.76 -10.93 -42.11
C ASN A 10 -16.48 -10.97 -40.60
N LYS A 11 -16.72 -12.11 -39.94
CA LYS A 11 -16.37 -12.29 -38.52
C LYS A 11 -14.87 -12.39 -38.31
N ILE A 12 -14.16 -13.08 -39.20
CA ILE A 12 -12.69 -13.17 -39.17
C ILE A 12 -12.06 -11.79 -39.32
N VAL A 13 -12.49 -11.00 -40.31
CA VAL A 13 -11.97 -9.63 -40.52
C VAL A 13 -12.14 -8.76 -39.27
N LYS A 14 -13.30 -8.84 -38.59
CA LYS A 14 -13.54 -8.10 -37.35
C LYS A 14 -12.63 -8.55 -36.20
N ILE A 15 -12.28 -9.83 -36.14
CA ILE A 15 -11.36 -10.36 -35.13
C ILE A 15 -9.95 -9.85 -35.40
N GLU A 16 -9.50 -9.87 -36.66
CA GLU A 16 -8.19 -9.35 -37.06
C GLU A 16 -8.05 -7.85 -36.77
N GLU A 17 -9.08 -7.06 -37.07
CA GLU A 17 -9.12 -5.62 -36.72
C GLU A 17 -9.05 -5.39 -35.20
N ALA A 18 -9.72 -6.22 -34.40
CA ALA A 18 -9.66 -6.13 -32.95
C ALA A 18 -8.28 -6.52 -32.40
N GLN A 19 -7.65 -7.54 -32.99
CA GLN A 19 -6.30 -7.97 -32.62
C GLN A 19 -5.25 -6.90 -32.96
N LEU A 20 -5.35 -6.23 -34.11
CA LEU A 20 -4.47 -5.12 -34.47
C LEU A 20 -4.58 -3.95 -33.48
N LYS A 21 -5.80 -3.54 -33.11
CA LYS A 21 -6.01 -2.48 -32.10
C LYS A 21 -5.44 -2.85 -30.74
N LEU A 22 -5.56 -4.12 -30.35
CA LEU A 22 -4.96 -4.63 -29.11
C LEU A 22 -3.43 -4.62 -29.19
N LEU A 23 -2.85 -4.93 -30.35
CA LEU A 23 -1.41 -4.89 -30.56
C LEU A 23 -0.88 -3.46 -30.43
N ASP A 24 -1.53 -2.48 -31.06
CA ASP A 24 -1.17 -1.05 -30.94
C ASP A 24 -1.24 -0.56 -29.48
N LEU A 25 -2.30 -0.94 -28.77
CA LEU A 25 -2.48 -0.65 -27.33
C LEU A 25 -1.41 -1.32 -26.45
N LEU A 26 -0.90 -2.48 -26.86
CA LEU A 26 0.17 -3.18 -26.17
C LEU A 26 1.53 -2.58 -26.49
N GLU A 27 1.80 -2.14 -27.72
CA GLU A 27 3.05 -1.45 -28.09
C GLU A 27 3.23 -0.15 -27.29
N ASP A 28 2.16 0.63 -27.11
CA ASP A 28 2.15 1.84 -26.27
C ASP A 28 2.38 1.55 -24.78
N ARG A 29 2.07 0.33 -24.32
CA ARG A 29 2.21 -0.11 -22.92
C ARG A 29 3.44 -0.98 -22.67
N THR A 30 4.07 -1.51 -23.70
CA THR A 30 5.35 -2.19 -23.57
C THR A 30 6.43 -1.14 -23.34
N ILE A 31 6.70 -0.88 -22.07
CA ILE A 31 7.95 -0.30 -21.61
C ILE A 31 9.05 -1.10 -22.30
N LYS A 32 9.74 -0.48 -23.27
CA LYS A 32 10.99 -1.02 -23.82
C LYS A 32 11.92 -1.21 -22.63
N VAL A 33 12.02 -2.44 -22.13
CA VAL A 33 13.05 -2.83 -21.18
C VAL A 33 14.35 -2.90 -21.98
N GLN A 34 14.85 -1.73 -22.38
CA GLN A 34 16.25 -1.61 -22.76
C GLN A 34 17.05 -1.91 -21.50
N ALA A 35 18.04 -2.79 -21.61
CA ALA A 35 18.99 -3.04 -20.55
C ALA A 35 19.57 -1.69 -20.09
N PRO A 36 19.64 -1.43 -18.77
CA PRO A 36 19.92 -0.10 -18.28
C PRO A 36 21.30 0.36 -18.76
N ASN A 37 21.30 1.48 -19.47
CA ASN A 37 22.53 2.14 -19.89
C ASN A 37 23.29 2.59 -18.63
N VAL A 38 24.62 2.61 -18.63
CA VAL A 38 25.45 2.87 -17.43
C VAL A 38 25.10 4.22 -16.76
N ASN A 39 24.51 5.16 -17.51
CA ASN A 39 23.97 6.42 -17.01
C ASN A 39 22.64 6.31 -16.22
N GLU A 40 21.82 5.26 -16.43
CA GLU A 40 20.59 5.00 -15.66
C GLU A 40 20.88 4.44 -14.26
N LEU A 41 21.95 3.67 -14.08
CA LEU A 41 22.39 3.20 -12.75
C LEU A 41 22.74 4.37 -11.80
N LEU A 42 23.27 5.46 -12.35
CA LEU A 42 23.57 6.69 -11.59
C LEU A 42 22.31 7.48 -11.21
N ASN A 43 21.26 7.42 -12.04
CA ASN A 43 19.96 8.03 -11.74
C ASN A 43 19.09 7.18 -10.81
N GLN A 44 19.20 5.84 -10.85
CA GLN A 44 18.56 4.95 -9.87
C GLN A 44 19.07 5.21 -8.45
N SER A 45 20.36 5.53 -8.28
CA SER A 45 20.93 5.84 -6.96
C SER A 45 20.52 7.23 -6.44
N LYS A 46 20.16 8.18 -7.31
CA LYS A 46 19.48 9.43 -6.93
C LYS A 46 18.00 9.19 -6.57
N SER A 47 17.28 8.43 -7.40
CA SER A 47 15.87 8.03 -7.16
C SER A 47 15.71 7.23 -5.85
N GLN A 48 16.63 6.32 -5.53
CA GLN A 48 16.63 5.60 -4.25
C GLN A 48 16.90 6.51 -3.05
N LYS A 49 17.72 7.56 -3.19
CA LYS A 49 17.94 8.54 -2.11
C LYS A 49 16.69 9.38 -1.88
N GLU A 50 15.97 9.75 -2.94
CA GLU A 50 14.70 10.48 -2.83
C GLU A 50 13.58 9.61 -2.27
N LEU A 51 13.45 8.36 -2.72
CA LEU A 51 12.52 7.37 -2.16
C LEU A 51 12.83 7.11 -0.67
N LYS A 52 14.10 6.99 -0.29
CA LYS A 52 14.49 6.86 1.14
C LYS A 52 14.16 8.12 1.93
N LYS A 53 14.29 9.31 1.35
CA LYS A 53 13.89 10.58 2.00
C LYS A 53 12.37 10.68 2.15
N LEU A 54 11.61 10.30 1.14
CA LEU A 54 10.14 10.25 1.20
C LEU A 54 9.66 9.22 2.21
N ALA A 55 10.21 8.00 2.18
CA ALA A 55 9.90 6.96 3.16
C ALA A 55 10.25 7.36 4.59
N LYS A 56 11.35 8.10 4.80
CA LYS A 56 11.70 8.67 6.11
C LYS A 56 10.70 9.75 6.56
N LYS A 57 10.27 10.63 5.65
CA LYS A 57 9.25 11.65 5.93
C LYS A 57 7.88 11.04 6.22
N GLU A 58 7.50 9.96 5.53
CA GLU A 58 6.27 9.24 5.82
C GLU A 58 6.34 8.48 7.14
N LYS A 59 7.49 7.85 7.45
CA LYS A 59 7.71 7.21 8.75
C LYS A 59 7.63 8.24 9.88
N SER A 60 8.31 9.39 9.76
CA SER A 60 8.25 10.42 10.80
C SER A 60 6.83 10.95 11.01
N LYS A 61 6.05 11.15 9.94
CA LYS A 61 4.63 11.54 10.06
C LYS A 61 3.78 10.49 10.79
N LYS A 62 3.98 9.20 10.47
CA LYS A 62 3.29 8.11 11.18
C LYS A 62 3.68 8.05 12.64
N ASP A 63 4.95 8.26 12.96
CA ASP A 63 5.43 8.28 14.34
C ASP A 63 4.84 9.47 15.11
N ASP A 64 4.72 10.64 14.48
CA ASP A 64 4.09 11.83 15.07
C ASP A 64 2.58 11.62 15.33
N GLU A 65 1.86 11.02 14.38
CA GLU A 65 0.44 10.67 14.53
C GLU A 65 0.22 9.63 15.63
N GLU A 66 1.03 8.57 15.66
CA GLU A 66 0.98 7.52 16.69
C GLU A 66 1.32 8.09 18.09
N PHE A 67 2.30 8.99 18.16
CA PHE A 67 2.64 9.69 19.40
C PHE A 67 1.46 10.53 19.91
N LEU A 68 0.83 11.31 19.03
CA LEU A 68 -0.32 12.12 19.38
C LEU A 68 -1.50 11.26 19.84
N LEU A 69 -1.79 10.17 19.11
CA LEU A 69 -2.83 9.21 19.47
C LEU A 69 -2.60 8.60 20.85
N TYR A 70 -1.36 8.20 21.15
CA TYR A 70 -1.01 7.71 22.48
C TYR A 70 -1.25 8.77 23.55
N PHE A 71 -0.74 9.99 23.35
CA PHE A 71 -0.81 11.04 24.37
C PHE A 71 -2.25 11.43 24.71
N LEU A 72 -3.12 11.50 23.69
CA LEU A 72 -4.54 11.81 23.85
C LEU A 72 -5.32 10.70 24.59
N ASN A 73 -4.96 9.43 24.39
CA ASN A 73 -5.78 8.30 24.86
C ASN A 73 -5.24 7.57 26.11
N LYS A 74 -3.96 7.76 26.49
CA LYS A 74 -3.31 6.96 27.53
C LYS A 74 -4.01 7.01 28.90
N GLU A 75 -4.53 8.17 29.31
CA GLU A 75 -5.20 8.34 30.60
C GLU A 75 -6.64 7.80 30.58
N GLU A 76 -7.33 7.94 29.44
CA GLU A 76 -8.66 7.37 29.26
C GLU A 76 -8.59 5.84 29.31
N ILE A 77 -7.64 5.23 28.59
CA ILE A 77 -7.42 3.78 28.59
C ILE A 77 -7.06 3.29 29.99
N LYS A 78 -6.16 3.98 30.69
CA LYS A 78 -5.80 3.64 32.08
C LYS A 78 -7.04 3.57 32.97
N LYS A 79 -7.91 4.59 32.90
CA LYS A 79 -9.15 4.64 33.69
C LYS A 79 -10.15 3.56 33.25
N LYS A 80 -10.36 3.41 31.94
CA LYS A 80 -11.32 2.45 31.34
C LYS A 80 -11.03 1.01 31.77
N PHE A 81 -9.77 0.62 31.82
CA PHE A 81 -9.37 -0.74 32.23
C PHE A 81 -8.95 -0.84 33.70
N ASN A 82 -9.06 0.25 34.45
CA ASN A 82 -8.70 0.36 35.85
C ASN A 82 -7.25 -0.11 36.14
N LEU A 83 -6.31 0.36 35.32
CA LEU A 83 -4.90 -0.05 35.37
C LEU A 83 -4.14 0.73 36.42
N ALA A 84 -3.26 0.04 37.15
CA ALA A 84 -2.41 0.64 38.19
C ALA A 84 -1.40 1.66 37.64
N ALA A 85 -0.92 1.44 36.42
CA ALA A 85 0.01 2.33 35.73
C ALA A 85 -0.49 2.63 34.33
N THR A 86 -0.03 3.76 33.77
CA THR A 86 -0.32 4.13 32.38
C THR A 86 0.38 3.14 31.45
N PRO A 87 -0.35 2.43 30.57
CA PRO A 87 0.25 1.45 29.68
C PRO A 87 1.15 2.10 28.62
N ASN A 88 2.17 1.37 28.18
CA ASN A 88 3.12 1.84 27.15
C ASN A 88 2.41 2.14 25.83
N SER A 89 3.00 3.04 25.02
CA SER A 89 2.48 3.46 23.71
C SER A 89 2.09 2.28 22.81
N ASN A 90 2.94 1.26 22.70
CA ASN A 90 2.67 0.09 21.87
C ASN A 90 1.36 -0.63 22.26
N ARG A 91 1.05 -0.72 23.56
CA ARG A 91 -0.16 -1.39 24.05
C ARG A 91 -1.40 -0.53 23.85
N VAL A 92 -1.28 0.77 24.10
CA VAL A 92 -2.34 1.75 23.80
C VAL A 92 -2.67 1.74 22.31
N LEU A 93 -1.66 1.82 21.45
CA LEU A 93 -1.85 1.81 19.99
C LEU A 93 -2.37 0.47 19.49
N ALA A 94 -1.91 -0.65 20.05
CA ALA A 94 -2.46 -1.97 19.72
C ALA A 94 -3.95 -2.06 20.07
N TYR A 95 -4.35 -1.57 21.25
CA TYR A 95 -5.77 -1.47 21.61
C TYR A 95 -6.54 -0.57 20.66
N LEU A 96 -6.04 0.62 20.33
CA LEU A 96 -6.73 1.53 19.42
C LEU A 96 -6.86 0.97 17.99
N LYS A 97 -5.92 0.12 17.56
CA LYS A 97 -5.95 -0.54 16.23
C LYS A 97 -6.89 -1.76 16.20
N THR A 98 -6.93 -2.55 17.27
CA THR A 98 -7.63 -3.85 17.29
C THR A 98 -8.94 -3.83 18.08
N MET A 99 -9.13 -2.82 18.92
CA MET A 99 -10.17 -2.71 19.96
C MET A 99 -10.23 -3.91 20.92
N ASP A 100 -9.18 -4.73 20.95
CA ASP A 100 -9.12 -5.93 21.77
C ASP A 100 -8.61 -5.61 23.19
N PRO A 101 -9.43 -5.75 24.24
CA PRO A 101 -9.01 -5.48 25.61
C PRO A 101 -7.98 -6.49 26.15
N SER A 102 -7.84 -7.66 25.51
CA SER A 102 -6.88 -8.70 25.93
C SER A 102 -5.43 -8.23 25.87
N VAL A 103 -5.14 -7.16 25.12
CA VAL A 103 -3.79 -6.57 25.04
C VAL A 103 -3.29 -6.04 26.39
N PHE A 104 -4.20 -5.83 27.35
CA PHE A 104 -3.90 -5.43 28.73
C PHE A 104 -3.97 -6.60 29.73
N ASP A 105 -4.17 -7.83 29.28
CA ASP A 105 -4.10 -8.99 30.16
C ASP A 105 -2.68 -9.15 30.70
N GLY A 106 -2.59 -9.30 32.02
CA GLY A 106 -1.32 -9.28 32.76
C GLY A 106 -0.94 -7.91 33.35
N PHE A 107 -1.67 -6.83 33.06
CA PHE A 107 -1.46 -5.56 33.74
C PHE A 107 -2.06 -5.57 35.17
N LYS A 108 -1.33 -4.99 36.12
CA LYS A 108 -1.85 -4.77 37.48
C LYS A 108 -3.03 -3.80 37.43
N ARG A 109 -4.09 -4.12 38.16
CA ARG A 109 -5.31 -3.30 38.29
C ARG A 109 -5.39 -2.71 39.69
N ILE A 110 -5.98 -1.52 39.81
CA ILE A 110 -6.26 -0.91 41.11
C ILE A 110 -7.52 -1.62 41.62
N LYS A 111 -7.40 -2.40 42.70
CA LYS A 111 -8.55 -3.09 43.31
C LYS A 111 -9.54 -2.10 43.89
#